data_AF-A0A5C5YCM6-F1
#
_entry.id   AF-A0A5C5YCM6-F1
#
_cell.length_a   1.000
_cell.length_b   1.000
_cell.length_c   1.000
_cell.angle_alpha   90.00
_cell.angle_beta   90.00
_cell.angle_gamma   90.00
#
_symmetry.space_group_name_H-M   'P 1'
#
loop_
_entity.id
_entity.type
_entity.pdbx_description
1 polymer ?
#
loop_
_entity_poly.entity_id
_entity_poly.type
_entity_poly.pdbx_seq_one_letter_code
_entity_poly.pdbx_strand_id
1 'polypeptide(L)'
;MKSAIVGILVGIGVVLFVLSLVWTQIFTGESRWTPEKADQWAEVKDRLHNLSFIVNSPEPPRRHASREEAQAEYDKVKAMANQLRSEFENAYDGPRTTATVLKWSGVGVLVLGIGLQFAWKDQG
;
A
#
# COMPACT_ATOMS: atom_id res chain seq x y z
N MET A 1 -23.99 34.05 -13.43
CA MET A 1 -24.17 32.79 -12.66
C MET A 1 -23.36 31.63 -13.22
N LYS A 2 -23.39 31.35 -14.53
CA LYS A 2 -22.64 30.25 -15.16
C LYS A 2 -21.11 30.35 -15.02
N SER A 3 -20.56 31.57 -15.05
CA SER A 3 -19.13 31.86 -14.86
C SER A 3 -18.62 31.56 -13.44
N ALA A 4 -19.46 31.67 -12.41
CA ALA A 4 -19.08 31.36 -11.03
C ALA A 4 -18.89 29.85 -10.83
N ILE A 5 -19.71 29.02 -11.47
CA ILE A 5 -19.61 27.55 -11.41
C ILE A 5 -18.30 27.07 -12.04
N VAL A 6 -17.90 27.66 -13.18
CA VAL A 6 -16.62 27.34 -13.83
C VAL A 6 -15.43 27.72 -12.95
N GLY A 7 -15.47 28.91 -12.32
CA GLY A 7 -14.43 29.33 -11.38
C GLY A 7 -14.30 28.41 -10.16
N ILE A 8 -15.42 27.93 -9.60
CA ILE A 8 -15.43 26.98 -8.48
C ILE A 8 -14.86 25.62 -8.92
N LEU A 9 -15.23 25.11 -10.09
CA LEU A 9 -14.71 23.85 -10.63
C LEU A 9 -13.20 23.89 -10.84
N VAL A 10 -12.69 24.97 -11.43
CA VAL A 10 -11.24 25.17 -11.62
C VAL A 10 -10.53 25.29 -10.27
N GLY A 11 -11.10 26.05 -9.32
CA GLY A 11 -10.55 26.19 -7.97
C GLY A 11 -10.46 24.85 -7.24
N ILE A 12 -11.52 24.03 -7.28
CA ILE A 12 -11.53 22.68 -6.71
C ILE A 12 -10.48 21.80 -7.40
N GLY A 13 -10.34 21.87 -8.73
CA GLY A 13 -9.32 21.14 -9.47
C GLY A 13 -7.89 21.47 -9.01
N VAL A 14 -7.59 22.75 -8.83
CA VAL A 14 -6.28 23.21 -8.32
C VAL A 14 -6.07 22.74 -6.88
N VAL A 15 -7.08 22.87 -6.01
CA VAL A 15 -6.99 22.41 -4.61
C VAL A 15 -6.73 20.90 -4.55
N LEU A 16 -7.46 20.09 -5.32
CA LEU A 16 -7.25 18.64 -5.38
C LEU A 16 -5.86 18.27 -5.90
N PHE A 17 -5.36 19.00 -6.91
CA PHE A 17 -4.02 18.79 -7.43
C PHE A 17 -2.93 19.11 -6.39
N VAL A 18 -3.05 20.23 -5.69
CA VAL A 18 -2.12 20.60 -4.62
C VAL A 18 -2.21 19.60 -3.46
N LEU A 19 -3.41 19.19 -3.06
CA LEU A 19 -3.61 18.15 -2.06
C LEU A 19 -2.93 16.84 -2.48
N SER A 20 -2.99 16.47 -3.76
CA SER A 20 -2.30 15.27 -4.27
C SER A 20 -0.79 15.33 -4.10
N LEU A 21 -0.16 16.48 -4.32
CA LEU A 21 1.28 16.65 -4.14
C LEU A 21 1.68 16.59 -2.65
N VAL A 22 0.88 17.21 -1.79
CA VAL A 22 1.14 17.29 -0.35
C VAL A 22 0.78 15.99 0.38
N TRP A 23 -0.19 15.22 -0.13
CA TRP A 23 -0.66 13.97 0.49
C TRP A 23 0.47 12.96 0.65
N THR A 24 1.33 12.82 -0.37
CA THR A 24 2.49 11.92 -0.31
C THR A 24 3.60 12.39 0.63
N GLN A 25 3.63 13.68 0.98
CA GLN A 25 4.60 14.23 1.95
C GLN A 25 4.11 14.12 3.39
N ILE A 26 2.79 14.25 3.64
CA ILE A 26 2.21 14.13 4.98
C ILE A 26 2.07 12.67 5.40
N PHE A 27 1.69 11.78 4.47
CA PHE A 27 1.51 10.35 4.74
C PHE A 27 2.64 9.53 4.10
N THR A 28 3.83 9.60 4.69
CA THR A 28 4.92 8.67 4.36
C THR A 28 4.60 7.30 4.97
N GLY A 29 4.78 6.22 4.19
CA GLY A 29 4.52 4.84 4.63
C GLY A 29 5.32 4.42 5.88
N GLU A 30 6.35 5.18 6.23
CA GLU A 30 7.13 5.04 7.48
C GLU A 30 6.26 5.15 8.73
N SER A 31 5.15 5.89 8.70
CA SER A 31 4.31 6.07 9.90
C SER A 31 3.61 4.79 10.37
N ARG A 32 3.48 3.76 9.52
CA ARG A 32 2.75 2.52 9.84
C ARG A 32 3.65 1.31 10.05
N TRP A 33 4.91 1.39 9.61
CA TRP A 33 5.90 0.34 9.81
C TRP A 33 6.84 0.73 10.94
N THR A 34 6.52 0.30 12.15
CA THR A 34 7.29 0.67 13.35
C THR A 34 8.55 -0.21 13.49
N PRO A 35 9.58 0.24 14.23
CA PRO A 35 10.78 -0.55 14.49
C PRO A 35 10.47 -1.93 15.09
N GLU A 36 9.47 -2.01 15.95
CA GLU A 36 9.06 -3.26 16.60
C GLU A 36 8.52 -4.29 15.58
N LYS A 37 7.82 -3.84 14.54
CA LYS A 37 7.38 -4.72 13.45
C LYS A 37 8.54 -5.17 12.57
N ALA A 38 9.55 -4.32 12.39
CA ALA A 38 10.76 -4.69 11.67
C ALA A 38 11.55 -5.78 12.42
N ASP A 39 11.65 -5.66 13.74
CA ASP A 39 12.30 -6.67 14.59
C ASP A 39 11.52 -7.99 14.59
N GLN A 40 10.19 -7.95 14.74
CA GLN A 40 9.33 -9.14 14.63
C GLN A 40 9.45 -9.81 13.26
N TRP A 41 9.54 -9.02 12.18
CA TRP A 41 9.74 -9.54 10.84
C TRP A 41 11.09 -10.26 10.68
N ALA A 42 12.16 -9.70 11.24
CA ALA A 42 13.48 -10.34 11.25
C ALA A 42 13.44 -11.67 12.01
N GLU A 43 12.85 -11.68 13.21
CA GLU A 43 12.74 -12.89 14.04
C GLU A 43 11.91 -13.99 13.34
N VAL A 44 10.77 -13.63 12.76
CA VAL A 44 9.91 -14.58 12.03
C VAL A 44 10.64 -15.17 10.82
N LYS A 45 11.41 -14.35 10.09
CA LYS A 45 12.19 -14.81 8.95
C LYS A 45 13.31 -15.77 9.37
N ASP A 46 14.00 -15.49 10.47
CA ASP A 46 15.06 -16.35 11.00
C ASP A 46 14.49 -17.69 11.48
N ARG A 47 13.35 -17.67 12.18
CA ARG A 47 12.61 -18.89 12.57
C ARG A 47 12.16 -19.68 11.35
N LEU A 48 11.61 -19.03 10.34
CA LEU A 48 11.19 -19.67 9.09
C LEU A 48 12.37 -20.33 8.38
N HIS A 49 13.52 -19.66 8.34
CA HIS A 49 14.73 -20.19 7.71
C HIS A 49 15.23 -21.43 8.46
N ASN A 50 15.32 -21.38 9.79
CA ASN A 50 15.72 -22.52 10.61
C ASN A 50 14.75 -23.71 10.47
N LEU A 51 13.44 -23.47 10.53
CA LEU A 51 12.42 -24.51 10.35
C LEU A 51 12.44 -25.08 8.93
N SER A 52 12.73 -24.26 7.91
CA SER A 52 12.86 -24.74 6.53
C SER A 52 13.99 -25.75 6.36
N PHE A 53 15.09 -25.60 7.09
CA PHE A 53 16.17 -26.60 7.09
C PHE A 53 15.71 -27.90 7.74
N ILE A 54 14.97 -27.85 8.84
CA ILE A 54 14.49 -29.05 9.55
C ILE A 54 13.46 -29.81 8.69
N VAL A 55 12.54 -29.10 8.04
CA VAL A 55 11.47 -29.67 7.21
C VAL A 55 12.01 -30.26 5.90
N ASN A 56 12.92 -29.55 5.23
CA ASN A 56 13.45 -29.92 3.93
C ASN A 56 14.71 -30.79 4.00
N SER A 57 15.29 -31.00 5.19
CA SER A 57 16.44 -31.90 5.32
C SER A 57 16.03 -33.36 5.04
N PRO A 58 16.85 -34.10 4.28
CA PRO A 58 16.58 -35.51 3.99
C PRO A 58 16.67 -36.41 5.23
N GLU A 59 17.48 -36.03 6.23
CA GLU A 59 17.49 -36.67 7.55
C GLU A 59 17.04 -35.64 8.61
N PRO A 60 15.96 -35.92 9.38
CA PRO A 60 15.55 -35.03 10.45
C PRO A 60 16.62 -35.01 11.55
N PRO A 61 17.04 -33.83 12.03
CA PRO A 61 18.00 -33.75 13.12
C PRO A 61 17.49 -34.48 14.36
N ARG A 62 18.31 -35.38 14.92
CA ARG A 62 18.02 -36.27 16.08
C ARG A 62 17.46 -35.59 17.34
N ARG A 63 17.45 -34.25 17.39
CA ARG A 63 17.07 -33.42 18.54
C ARG A 63 15.73 -32.73 18.41
N HIS A 64 15.11 -32.70 17.24
CA HIS A 64 13.82 -32.05 17.06
C HIS A 64 12.69 -33.04 17.25
N ALA A 65 11.58 -32.53 17.80
CA ALA A 65 10.31 -33.23 17.82
C ALA A 65 9.91 -33.63 16.38
N SER A 66 9.00 -34.57 16.25
CA SER A 66 8.67 -35.25 14.98
C SER A 66 8.61 -34.30 13.77
N ARG A 67 8.96 -34.79 12.57
CA ARG A 67 8.91 -33.97 11.33
C ARG A 67 7.55 -33.28 11.13
N GLU A 68 6.48 -33.92 11.59
CA GLU A 68 5.11 -33.39 11.57
C GLU A 68 4.94 -32.18 12.49
N GLU A 69 5.53 -32.19 13.69
CA GLU A 69 5.52 -31.04 14.60
C GLU A 69 6.32 -29.86 14.02
N ALA A 70 7.49 -30.13 13.43
CA ALA A 70 8.30 -29.10 12.78
C ALA A 70 7.59 -28.51 11.54
N GLN A 71 6.85 -29.34 10.79
CA GLN A 71 6.02 -28.88 9.67
C GLN A 71 4.86 -28.01 10.15
N ALA A 72 4.16 -28.41 11.21
CA ALA A 72 3.06 -27.63 11.79
C ALA A 72 3.55 -26.28 12.33
N GLU A 73 4.73 -26.23 12.93
CA GLU A 73 5.35 -24.98 13.38
C GLU A 73 5.79 -24.11 12.19
N TYR A 74 6.38 -24.72 11.15
CA TYR A 74 6.73 -24.02 9.92
C TYR A 74 5.52 -23.36 9.26
N ASP A 75 4.39 -24.06 9.16
CA ASP A 75 3.17 -23.53 8.54
C ASP A 75 2.58 -22.36 9.36
N LYS A 76 2.64 -22.42 10.70
CA LYS A 76 2.25 -21.31 11.57
C LYS A 76 3.14 -20.08 11.38
N VAL A 77 4.46 -20.28 11.39
CA VAL A 77 5.43 -19.18 11.21
C VAL A 77 5.33 -18.59 9.80
N LYS A 78 5.08 -19.43 8.79
CA LYS A 78 4.81 -18.99 7.41
C LYS A 78 3.54 -18.14 7.31
N ALA A 79 2.47 -18.52 8.01
CA ALA A 79 1.25 -17.72 8.05
C ALA A 79 1.49 -16.35 8.67
N MET A 80 2.22 -16.29 9.79
CA MET A 80 2.63 -15.02 10.42
C MET A 80 3.50 -14.17 9.49
N ALA A 81 4.44 -14.80 8.78
CA ALA A 81 5.28 -14.11 7.82
C ALA A 81 4.44 -13.49 6.67
N ASN A 82 3.49 -14.25 6.12
CA ASN A 82 2.61 -13.73 5.07
C ASN A 82 1.76 -12.56 5.58
N GLN A 83 1.28 -12.62 6.82
CA GLN A 83 0.53 -11.52 7.42
C GLN A 83 1.39 -10.26 7.54
N LEU A 84 2.56 -10.35 8.17
CA LEU A 84 3.51 -9.23 8.32
C LEU A 84 3.92 -8.63 6.97
N ARG A 85 4.16 -9.49 5.98
CA ARG A 85 4.47 -9.06 4.60
C ARG A 85 3.32 -8.27 3.98
N SER A 86 2.08 -8.75 4.11
CA SER A 86 0.92 -8.02 3.59
C SER A 86 0.69 -6.69 4.31
N GLU A 87 0.98 -6.60 5.61
CA GLU A 87 0.97 -5.34 6.35
C GLU A 87 2.04 -4.38 5.84
N PHE A 88 3.25 -4.87 5.56
CA PHE A 88 4.33 -4.08 4.98
C PHE A 88 3.95 -3.56 3.58
N GLU A 89 3.50 -4.44 2.69
CA GLU A 89 3.07 -4.08 1.34
C GLU A 89 1.93 -3.05 1.38
N ASN A 90 0.92 -3.24 2.24
CA ASN A 90 -0.16 -2.26 2.42
C ASN A 90 0.31 -0.92 3.00
N ALA A 91 1.26 -0.93 3.94
CA ALA A 91 1.83 0.28 4.52
C ALA A 91 2.68 1.05 3.50
N TYR A 92 3.42 0.34 2.65
CA TYR A 92 4.31 0.90 1.64
C TYR A 92 3.57 1.36 0.38
N ASP A 93 2.69 0.52 -0.17
CA ASP A 93 1.96 0.79 -1.40
C ASP A 93 0.70 1.62 -1.17
N GLY A 94 0.08 1.58 0.02
CA GLY A 94 -1.13 2.34 0.33
C GLY A 94 -1.05 3.82 -0.05
N PRO A 95 -0.04 4.59 0.44
CA PRO A 95 0.15 5.99 0.08
C PRO A 95 0.34 6.21 -1.42
N ARG A 96 1.04 5.31 -2.10
CA ARG A 96 1.28 5.37 -3.56
C ARG A 96 0.00 5.15 -4.36
N THR A 97 -0.81 4.18 -3.97
CA THR A 97 -2.07 3.85 -4.64
C THR A 97 -3.09 4.98 -4.45
N THR A 98 -3.23 5.49 -3.22
CA THR A 98 -4.11 6.64 -2.95
C THR A 98 -3.67 7.89 -3.71
N ALA A 99 -2.37 8.19 -3.75
CA ALA A 99 -1.85 9.31 -4.52
C ALA A 99 -2.09 9.15 -6.02
N THR A 100 -1.98 7.94 -6.56
CA THR A 100 -2.27 7.65 -7.97
C THR A 100 -3.75 7.85 -8.29
N VAL A 101 -4.66 7.36 -7.44
CA VAL A 101 -6.10 7.59 -7.58
C VAL A 101 -6.43 9.07 -7.52
N LEU A 102 -5.81 9.83 -6.60
CA LEU A 102 -6.03 11.27 -6.48
C LEU A 102 -5.50 12.06 -7.69
N LYS A 103 -4.37 11.63 -8.28
CA LYS A 103 -3.85 12.21 -9.53
C LYS A 103 -4.83 12.01 -10.68
N TRP A 104 -5.30 10.79 -10.87
CA TRP A 104 -6.23 10.48 -11.97
C TRP A 104 -7.61 11.10 -11.78
N SER A 105 -8.12 11.20 -10.55
CA SER A 105 -9.36 11.93 -10.28
C SER A 105 -9.21 13.42 -10.54
N GLY A 106 -8.09 14.03 -10.13
CA GLY A 106 -7.76 15.43 -10.44
C GLY A 106 -7.69 15.69 -11.95
N VAL A 107 -6.99 14.85 -12.70
CA VAL A 107 -6.92 14.92 -14.18
C VAL A 107 -8.31 14.78 -14.79
N GLY A 108 -9.12 13.82 -14.33
CA GLY A 108 -10.48 13.61 -14.82
C GLY A 108 -11.39 14.83 -14.63
N VAL A 109 -11.34 15.46 -13.45
CA VAL A 109 -12.10 16.68 -13.16
C VAL A 109 -11.64 17.85 -14.03
N LEU A 110 -10.33 17.97 -14.28
CA LEU A 110 -9.76 19.04 -15.10
C LEU A 110 -10.18 18.89 -16.57
N VAL A 111 -10.13 17.68 -17.12
CA VAL A 111 -10.60 17.37 -18.49
C VAL A 111 -12.11 17.64 -18.62
N LEU A 112 -12.92 17.23 -17.65
CA LEU A 112 -14.36 17.51 -17.64
C LEU A 112 -14.65 19.02 -17.59
N GLY A 113 -13.91 19.77 -16.77
CA GLY A 113 -14.03 21.23 -16.68
C GLY A 113 -13.72 21.92 -18.01
N ILE A 114 -12.61 21.55 -18.67
CA ILE A 114 -12.24 22.09 -19.98
C ILE A 114 -13.28 21.70 -21.04
N GLY A 115 -13.72 20.44 -21.06
CA GLY A 115 -14.73 19.94 -22.00
C GLY A 115 -16.06 20.67 -21.88
N LEU A 116 -16.55 20.89 -20.65
CA LEU A 116 -17.75 21.68 -20.37
C LEU A 116 -17.58 23.14 -20.82
N GLN A 117 -16.40 23.73 -20.62
CA GLN A 117 -16.12 25.10 -21.03
C GLN A 117 -16.15 25.26 -22.56
N PHE A 118 -15.64 24.29 -23.32
CA PHE A 118 -15.73 24.29 -24.79
C PHE A 118 -17.15 24.00 -25.29
N ALA A 119 -17.83 23.00 -24.73
CA ALA A 119 -19.21 22.67 -25.11
C ALA A 119 -20.19 23.82 -24.86
N TRP A 120 -19.95 24.64 -23.83
CA TRP A 120 -20.75 25.85 -23.58
C TRP A 120 -20.37 27.04 -24.46
N LYS A 121 -19.13 27.08 -24.96
CA LYS A 121 -18.69 28.11 -25.89
C LYS A 121 -19.28 27.90 -27.29
N ASP A 122 -19.54 26.66 -27.70
CA ASP A 122 -20.17 26.34 -28.98
C ASP A 122 -21.70 26.53 -29.01
N GLN A 123 -22.34 26.79 -27.85
CA GLN A 123 -23.79 27.00 -27.75
C GLN A 123 -24.24 28.47 -27.70
N GLY A 124 -23.31 29.43 -27.79
CA GLY A 124 -23.58 30.88 -27.77
C GLY A 124 -23.01 31.58 -28.99
#